data_AF-A0AAE0AWW3-F1
#
_entry.id   AF-A0AAE0AWW3-F1
#
_cell.length_a   1.000
_cell.length_b   1.000
_cell.length_c   1.000
_cell.angle_alpha   90.00
_cell.angle_beta   90.00
_cell.angle_gamma   90.00
#
_symmetry.space_group_name_H-M   'P 1'
#
loop_
_entity.id
_entity.type
_entity.pdbx_description
1 polymer ?
#
loop_
_entity_poly.entity_id
_entity_poly.type
_entity_poly.pdbx_seq_one_letter_code
_entity_poly.pdbx_strand_id
1 'polypeptide(L)'
;MCSSLHGTHWIVLGDFNVSRRVEESIGGCSKISCAIEEFNDCLQSSKLDELRFSGFLHTWCNKRSNSCIFKQLDRVLVNNDWHFKFANFEVIFLPPSISDHCPSVVKLGLQGIMKNLLFKIFHFLMDMADFLPLVKRFWLEQVHGTVLYKLCSKLRNLKQALKTLNNKEGD
;
A
#
# COMPACT_ATOMS: atom_id res chain seq x y z
N MET A 1 5.39 20.39 -21.46
CA MET A 1 6.61 19.65 -21.09
C MET A 1 6.33 18.85 -19.81
N CYS A 2 5.91 17.59 -19.93
CA CYS A 2 5.91 16.64 -18.81
C CYS A 2 5.81 15.22 -19.40
N SER A 3 6.89 14.81 -20.06
CA SER A 3 6.99 13.52 -20.73
C SER A 3 8.33 12.89 -20.36
N SER A 4 8.52 12.55 -19.07
CA SER A 4 9.60 11.62 -18.66
C SER A 4 9.51 11.07 -17.22
N LEU A 5 8.33 10.96 -16.60
CA LEU A 5 8.20 10.23 -15.31
C LEU A 5 7.60 8.83 -15.46
N HIS A 6 7.18 8.44 -16.66
CA HIS A 6 6.71 7.07 -16.89
C HIS A 6 7.83 6.06 -16.62
N GLY A 7 7.55 5.11 -15.71
CA GLY A 7 8.52 4.09 -15.28
C GLY A 7 9.43 4.52 -14.12
N THR A 8 9.26 5.74 -13.59
CA THR A 8 10.02 6.21 -12.41
C THR A 8 9.21 6.00 -11.13
N HIS A 9 9.90 5.59 -10.08
CA HIS A 9 9.31 5.25 -8.80
C HIS A 9 9.64 6.39 -7.85
N TRP A 10 8.62 7.12 -7.37
CA TRP A 10 8.84 8.28 -6.52
C TRP A 10 7.97 8.24 -5.28
N ILE A 11 8.47 8.95 -4.27
CA ILE A 11 7.86 9.10 -2.96
C ILE A 11 7.71 10.61 -2.70
N VAL A 12 6.55 11.01 -2.17
CA VAL A 12 6.33 12.34 -1.60
C VAL A 12 6.20 12.17 -0.11
N LEU A 13 7.03 12.88 0.63
CA LEU A 13 7.06 12.81 2.08
C LEU A 13 7.14 14.21 2.64
N GLY A 14 6.27 14.50 3.62
CA GLY A 14 6.30 15.76 4.34
C GLY A 14 4.96 16.15 4.94
N ASP A 15 4.91 17.40 5.38
CA ASP A 15 3.74 18.04 5.94
C ASP A 15 2.84 18.61 4.84
N PHE A 16 1.61 18.10 4.76
CA PHE A 16 0.59 18.56 3.80
C PHE A 16 -0.36 19.59 4.42
N ASN A 17 -0.25 19.87 5.71
CA ASN A 17 -1.14 20.76 6.47
C ASN A 17 -2.65 20.41 6.39
N VAL A 18 -2.98 19.22 5.91
CA VAL A 18 -4.36 18.74 5.74
C VAL A 18 -4.52 17.30 6.20
N SER A 19 -5.55 17.06 7.02
CA SER A 19 -6.04 15.72 7.34
C SER A 19 -6.90 15.19 6.18
N ARG A 20 -6.85 13.89 5.92
CA ARG A 20 -7.65 13.20 4.89
C ARG A 20 -9.00 12.79 5.39
N ARG A 21 -9.15 12.63 6.71
CA ARG A 21 -10.40 12.21 7.34
C ARG A 21 -10.64 12.97 8.62
N VAL A 22 -11.89 13.04 9.04
CA VAL A 22 -12.29 13.75 10.26
C VAL A 22 -11.74 13.05 11.51
N GLU A 23 -11.62 11.73 11.46
CA GLU A 23 -11.13 10.91 12.58
C GLU A 23 -9.62 11.06 12.82
N GLU A 24 -8.90 11.68 11.89
CA GLU A 24 -7.48 12.00 12.03
C GLU A 24 -7.21 13.29 12.82
N SER A 25 -8.26 13.90 13.37
CA SER A 25 -8.20 15.08 14.23
C SER A 25 -8.85 14.78 15.58
N ILE A 26 -8.11 15.01 16.66
CA ILE A 26 -8.63 14.95 18.05
C ILE A 26 -8.54 16.34 18.66
N GLY A 27 -9.65 16.78 19.26
CA GLY A 27 -9.79 18.14 19.78
C GLY A 27 -10.01 19.14 18.64
N GLY A 28 -10.81 20.18 18.92
CA GLY A 28 -11.21 21.16 17.90
C GLY A 28 -12.41 20.72 17.06
N CYS A 29 -12.48 21.20 15.82
CA CYS A 29 -13.63 20.98 14.92
C CYS A 29 -13.49 19.68 14.12
N SER A 30 -14.38 18.72 14.37
CA SER A 30 -14.45 17.44 13.66
C SER A 30 -15.53 17.49 12.58
N LYS A 31 -15.26 18.23 11.49
CA LYS A 31 -16.16 18.31 10.33
C LYS A 31 -15.37 18.12 9.04
N ILE A 32 -16.01 17.52 8.04
CA ILE A 32 -15.49 17.50 6.68
C ILE A 32 -15.37 18.97 6.23
N SER A 33 -14.19 19.35 5.76
CA SER A 33 -13.93 20.66 5.18
C SER A 33 -13.61 20.50 3.70
N CYS A 34 -13.80 21.58 2.94
CA CYS A 34 -13.46 21.62 1.52
C CYS A 34 -11.99 21.22 1.28
N ALA A 35 -11.07 21.62 2.16
CA ALA A 35 -9.67 21.22 2.08
C ALA A 35 -9.46 19.70 2.16
N ILE A 36 -10.27 18.98 2.96
CA ILE A 36 -10.20 17.51 3.06
C ILE A 36 -10.64 16.87 1.73
N GLU A 37 -11.72 17.38 1.14
CA GLU A 37 -12.25 16.88 -0.14
C GLU A 37 -11.27 17.15 -1.27
N GLU A 38 -10.84 18.41 -1.44
CA GLU A 38 -9.87 18.82 -2.46
C GLU A 38 -8.56 18.05 -2.35
N PHE A 39 -8.08 17.79 -1.13
CA PHE A 39 -6.87 17.02 -0.93
C PHE A 39 -7.05 15.55 -1.37
N ASN A 40 -8.15 14.90 -1.00
CA ASN A 40 -8.42 13.54 -1.45
C ASN A 40 -8.61 13.44 -2.97
N ASP A 41 -9.28 14.42 -3.59
CA ASP A 41 -9.45 14.51 -5.04
C ASP A 41 -8.11 14.71 -5.76
N CYS A 42 -7.23 15.53 -5.18
CA CYS A 42 -5.85 15.72 -5.67
C CYS A 42 -5.05 14.41 -5.64
N LEU A 43 -5.14 13.63 -4.56
CA LEU A 43 -4.46 12.33 -4.46
C LEU A 43 -5.00 11.35 -5.50
N GLN A 44 -6.32 11.29 -5.68
CA GLN A 44 -6.96 10.40 -6.65
C GLN A 44 -6.58 10.77 -8.09
N SER A 45 -6.64 12.05 -8.45
CA SER A 45 -6.26 12.54 -9.79
C SER A 45 -4.77 12.38 -10.08
N SER A 46 -3.92 12.53 -9.06
CA SER A 46 -2.48 12.34 -9.16
C SER A 46 -2.04 10.87 -9.11
N LYS A 47 -2.97 9.94 -8.88
CA LYS A 47 -2.69 8.50 -8.69
C LYS A 47 -1.62 8.27 -7.61
N LEU A 48 -1.81 8.96 -6.48
CA LEU A 48 -0.94 8.87 -5.31
C LEU A 48 -1.64 8.04 -4.24
N ASP A 49 -0.95 6.98 -3.81
CA ASP A 49 -1.38 6.12 -2.73
C ASP A 49 -0.59 6.43 -1.46
N GLU A 50 -1.29 6.45 -0.33
CA GLU A 50 -0.67 6.62 0.98
C GLU A 50 -0.14 5.29 1.49
N LEU A 51 1.14 5.27 1.88
CA LEU A 51 1.76 4.11 2.48
C LEU A 51 1.23 3.88 3.90
N ARG A 52 0.97 2.62 4.24
CA ARG A 52 0.63 2.23 5.61
C ARG A 52 1.83 2.50 6.52
N PHE A 53 1.54 2.99 7.72
CA PHE A 53 2.54 3.33 8.72
C PHE A 53 2.24 2.69 10.08
N SER A 54 3.23 2.69 10.96
CA SER A 54 3.13 2.36 12.38
C SER A 54 3.65 3.52 13.24
N GLY A 55 3.51 3.41 14.57
CA GLY A 55 3.92 4.45 15.51
C GLY A 55 2.81 5.45 15.83
N PHE A 56 3.14 6.74 15.88
CA PHE A 56 2.20 7.79 16.27
C PHE A 56 1.14 8.04 15.19
N LEU A 57 -0.14 8.01 15.59
CA LEU A 57 -1.28 8.21 14.68
C LEU A 57 -1.54 9.67 14.32
N HIS A 58 -1.11 10.60 15.17
CA HIS A 58 -1.22 12.04 14.96
C HIS A 58 0.18 12.60 14.92
N THR A 59 0.55 13.18 13.78
CA THR A 59 1.88 13.73 13.60
C THR A 59 2.05 15.11 14.18
N TRP A 60 0.97 15.84 14.49
CA TRP A 60 1.05 17.20 15.00
C TRP A 60 0.22 17.42 16.29
N CYS A 61 0.72 18.21 17.25
CA CYS A 61 -0.12 18.86 18.29
C CYS A 61 0.27 20.32 18.51
N ASN A 62 -0.74 21.16 18.79
CA ASN A 62 -0.56 22.58 19.12
C ASN A 62 0.17 22.87 20.46
N LYS A 63 0.63 21.83 21.18
CA LYS A 63 1.32 21.86 22.48
C LYS A 63 0.64 22.64 23.61
N ARG A 64 -0.67 22.85 23.52
CA ARG A 64 -1.41 23.56 24.59
C ARG A 64 -1.74 22.62 25.75
N SER A 65 -1.56 23.10 26.98
CA SER A 65 -1.91 22.36 28.20
C SER A 65 -3.42 22.15 28.32
N ASN A 66 -4.20 23.16 27.98
CA ASN A 66 -5.66 23.10 27.89
C ASN A 66 -6.08 23.09 26.41
N SER A 67 -7.00 22.19 26.05
CA SER A 67 -7.48 22.05 24.66
C SER A 67 -6.36 21.71 23.66
N CYS A 68 -5.49 20.73 23.94
CA CYS A 68 -4.58 20.23 22.90
C CYS A 68 -5.43 19.68 21.74
N ILE A 69 -4.97 20.04 20.55
CA ILE A 69 -5.49 19.54 19.29
C ILE A 69 -4.39 18.68 18.70
N PHE A 70 -4.73 17.46 18.33
CA PHE A 70 -3.86 16.53 17.62
C PHE A 70 -4.38 16.34 16.20
N LYS A 71 -3.49 16.29 15.21
CA LYS A 71 -3.84 16.07 13.81
C LYS A 71 -2.85 15.15 13.11
N GLN A 72 -3.32 14.40 12.12
CA GLN A 72 -2.46 13.77 11.12
C GLN A 72 -2.29 14.71 9.92
N LEU A 73 -1.09 15.28 9.77
CA LEU A 73 -0.75 16.25 8.73
C LEU A 73 0.41 15.78 7.85
N ASP A 74 1.31 14.98 8.41
CA ASP A 74 2.47 14.45 7.71
C ASP A 74 2.12 13.12 7.03
N ARG A 75 2.53 12.96 5.77
CA ARG A 75 2.20 11.76 4.98
C ARG A 75 3.36 11.25 4.16
N VAL A 76 3.28 9.97 3.83
CA VAL A 76 4.17 9.30 2.91
C VAL A 76 3.35 8.72 1.77
N LEU A 77 3.46 9.36 0.61
CA LEU A 77 2.68 9.06 -0.59
C LEU A 77 3.59 8.51 -1.67
N VAL A 78 3.08 7.63 -2.51
CA VAL A 78 3.82 7.03 -3.62
C VAL A 78 2.97 6.97 -4.87
N ASN A 79 3.61 6.94 -6.03
CA ASN A 79 2.91 6.63 -7.26
C ASN A 79 2.66 5.13 -7.41
N ASN A 80 1.71 4.77 -8.29
CA ASN A 80 1.37 3.38 -8.59
C ASN A 80 2.58 2.51 -8.96
N ASP A 81 3.58 3.07 -9.66
CA ASP A 81 4.77 2.31 -10.07
C ASP A 81 5.59 1.82 -8.87
N TRP A 82 5.58 2.55 -7.74
CA TRP A 82 6.33 2.24 -6.53
C TRP A 82 6.09 0.82 -6.01
N HIS A 83 4.83 0.38 -6.05
CA HIS A 83 4.41 -0.92 -5.53
C HIS A 83 5.00 -2.11 -6.30
N PHE A 84 5.43 -1.91 -7.56
CA PHE A 84 6.07 -2.97 -8.35
C PHE A 84 7.53 -3.20 -7.96
N LYS A 85 8.22 -2.16 -7.47
CA LYS A 85 9.65 -2.22 -7.12
C LYS A 85 9.90 -2.46 -5.63
N PHE A 86 9.10 -1.83 -4.77
CA PHE A 86 9.30 -1.88 -3.32
C PHE A 86 8.19 -2.71 -2.67
N ALA A 87 8.43 -4.02 -2.61
CA ALA A 87 7.52 -4.95 -1.94
C ALA A 87 7.59 -4.86 -0.41
N ASN A 88 8.77 -4.53 0.13
CA ASN A 88 9.04 -4.46 1.55
C ASN A 88 9.44 -3.02 1.90
N PHE A 89 8.54 -2.31 2.55
CA PHE A 89 8.81 -1.00 3.13
C PHE A 89 8.18 -0.93 4.52
N GLU A 90 8.73 -0.07 5.35
CA GLU A 90 8.17 0.26 6.65
C GLU A 90 8.15 1.78 6.78
N VAL A 91 6.98 2.34 7.08
CA VAL A 91 6.84 3.75 7.45
C VAL A 91 6.55 3.81 8.94
N ILE A 92 7.33 4.59 9.69
CA ILE A 92 7.14 4.78 11.14
C ILE A 92 7.11 6.27 11.44
N PHE A 93 6.08 6.72 12.16
CA PHE A 93 6.11 8.02 12.83
C PHE A 93 6.62 7.87 14.26
N LEU A 94 7.76 8.50 14.53
CA LEU A 94 8.44 8.47 15.82
C LEU A 94 7.81 9.47 16.80
N PRO A 95 8.04 9.31 18.12
CA PRO A 95 7.59 10.30 19.09
C PRO A 95 8.07 11.72 18.75
N PRO A 96 7.23 12.74 18.94
CA PRO A 96 7.65 14.12 18.77
C PRO A 96 8.67 14.46 19.87
N SER A 97 9.73 15.16 19.50
CA SER A 97 10.74 15.69 20.44
C SER A 97 10.42 17.17 20.73
N ILE A 98 11.35 18.07 20.43
CA ILE A 98 11.14 19.52 20.58
C ILE A 98 10.21 20.12 19.51
N SER A 99 9.94 19.40 18.42
CA SER A 99 9.01 19.81 17.36
C SER A 99 7.56 19.57 17.78
N ASP A 100 6.63 20.38 17.26
CA ASP A 100 5.19 20.10 17.26
C ASP A 100 4.80 19.03 16.25
N HIS A 101 5.71 18.64 15.36
CA HIS A 101 5.59 17.50 14.45
C HIS A 101 6.35 16.24 14.92
N CYS A 102 5.85 15.08 14.51
CA CYS A 102 6.46 13.76 14.66
C CYS A 102 7.35 13.44 13.46
N PRO A 103 8.63 13.08 13.65
CA PRO A 103 9.48 12.71 12.53
C PRO A 103 9.05 11.38 11.92
N SER A 104 9.00 11.33 10.59
CA SER A 104 8.73 10.11 9.82
C SER A 104 10.01 9.42 9.38
N VAL A 105 10.07 8.10 9.49
CA VAL A 105 11.14 7.26 8.94
C VAL A 105 10.56 6.32 7.92
N VAL A 106 11.10 6.36 6.70
CA VAL A 106 10.79 5.38 5.64
C VAL A 106 11.98 4.44 5.51
N LYS A 107 11.80 3.20 5.94
CA LYS A 107 12.78 2.15 5.71
C LYS A 107 12.42 1.42 4.43
N LEU A 108 13.27 1.59 3.44
CA LEU A 108 13.23 0.78 2.24
C LEU A 108 13.92 -0.55 2.55
N GLY A 109 13.16 -1.64 2.49
CA GLY A 109 13.73 -2.98 2.43
C GLY A 109 14.39 -3.14 1.08
N LEU A 110 15.56 -2.53 0.87
CA LEU A 110 16.42 -2.79 -0.27
C LEU A 110 17.03 -4.19 -0.12
N GLN A 111 16.20 -5.21 -0.21
CA GLN A 111 16.67 -6.53 -0.57
C GLN A 111 16.60 -6.60 -2.07
N GLY A 112 17.78 -6.62 -2.70
CA GLY A 112 17.91 -7.04 -4.08
C GLY A 112 17.08 -8.30 -4.31
N ILE A 113 16.36 -8.31 -5.44
CA ILE A 113 15.64 -9.45 -5.98
C ILE A 113 14.42 -9.84 -5.14
N MET A 114 13.24 -9.46 -5.64
CA MET A 114 11.97 -10.20 -5.56
C MET A 114 11.97 -11.43 -4.63
N LYS A 115 11.84 -11.22 -3.32
CA LYS A 115 11.47 -12.33 -2.43
C LYS A 115 10.15 -11.98 -1.75
N ASN A 116 9.13 -12.67 -2.25
CA ASN A 116 7.78 -12.80 -1.69
C ASN A 116 6.84 -11.61 -1.86
N LEU A 117 6.58 -11.21 -3.12
CA LEU A 117 5.26 -10.65 -3.41
C LEU A 117 4.23 -11.73 -3.03
N LEU A 118 3.41 -11.45 -2.02
CA LEU A 118 2.23 -12.25 -1.72
C LEU A 118 1.43 -12.37 -3.01
N PHE A 119 1.15 -13.60 -3.40
CA PHE A 119 0.35 -13.84 -4.58
C PHE A 119 -1.08 -13.42 -4.26
N LYS A 120 -1.56 -12.36 -4.91
CA LYS A 120 -2.95 -11.92 -4.86
C LYS A 120 -3.65 -12.50 -6.08
N ILE A 121 -4.73 -13.24 -5.86
CA ILE A 121 -5.69 -13.59 -6.90
C ILE A 121 -6.70 -12.44 -6.94
N PHE A 122 -6.88 -11.83 -8.11
CA PHE A 122 -7.94 -10.85 -8.31
C PHE A 122 -9.27 -11.56 -8.55
N HIS A 123 -10.37 -10.98 -8.07
CA HIS A 123 -11.71 -11.59 -8.19
C HIS A 123 -12.09 -11.89 -9.64
N PHE A 124 -11.76 -11.01 -10.58
CA PHE A 124 -12.11 -11.18 -12.00
C PHE A 124 -11.55 -12.48 -12.61
N LEU A 125 -10.43 -12.99 -12.10
CA LEU A 125 -9.88 -14.26 -12.56
C LEU A 125 -10.85 -15.41 -12.35
N MET A 126 -11.70 -15.35 -11.31
CA MET A 126 -12.69 -16.39 -11.02
C MET A 126 -13.83 -16.42 -12.05
N ASP A 127 -14.06 -15.30 -12.74
CA ASP A 127 -15.09 -15.16 -13.76
C ASP A 127 -14.59 -15.56 -15.16
N MET A 128 -13.27 -15.77 -15.32
CA MET A 128 -12.69 -16.23 -16.59
C MET A 128 -13.05 -17.69 -16.88
N ALA A 129 -13.44 -17.97 -18.13
CA ALA A 129 -13.78 -19.32 -18.59
C ALA A 129 -12.66 -20.36 -18.34
N ASP A 130 -11.41 -19.92 -18.40
CA ASP A 130 -10.23 -20.79 -18.25
C ASP A 130 -9.85 -21.08 -16.78
N PHE A 131 -10.40 -20.35 -15.81
CA PHE A 131 -9.97 -20.45 -14.41
C PHE A 131 -10.27 -21.81 -13.77
N LEU A 132 -11.53 -22.25 -13.81
CA LEU A 132 -11.93 -23.53 -13.23
C LEU A 132 -11.25 -24.74 -13.91
N PRO A 133 -11.15 -24.81 -15.25
CA PRO A 133 -10.34 -25.83 -15.93
C PRO A 133 -8.88 -25.85 -15.46
N LEU A 134 -8.27 -24.67 -15.27
CA LEU A 134 -6.90 -24.53 -14.84
C LEU A 134 -6.70 -25.07 -13.41
N VAL A 135 -7.55 -24.68 -12.47
CA VAL A 135 -7.52 -25.16 -11.08
C VAL A 135 -7.68 -26.67 -11.02
N LYS A 136 -8.68 -27.22 -11.75
CA LYS A 136 -8.96 -28.66 -11.77
C LYS A 136 -7.76 -29.46 -12.27
N ARG A 137 -7.08 -28.98 -13.31
CA ARG A 137 -5.88 -29.63 -13.86
C ARG A 137 -4.78 -29.82 -12.82
N PHE A 138 -4.44 -28.76 -12.08
CA PHE A 138 -3.39 -28.84 -11.04
C PHE A 138 -3.85 -29.59 -9.80
N TRP A 139 -5.15 -29.56 -9.49
CA TRP A 139 -5.68 -30.30 -8.35
C TRP A 139 -5.65 -31.82 -8.57
N LEU A 140 -5.84 -32.27 -9.82
CA LEU A 140 -5.78 -33.68 -10.19
C LEU A 140 -4.38 -34.19 -10.54
N GLU A 141 -3.37 -33.31 -10.58
CA GLU A 141 -1.99 -33.67 -10.85
C GLU A 141 -1.46 -34.70 -9.82
N GLN A 142 -0.75 -35.73 -10.31
CA GLN A 142 -0.13 -36.72 -9.45
C GLN A 142 1.25 -36.24 -9.01
N VAL A 143 1.36 -35.88 -7.72
CA VAL A 143 2.62 -35.47 -7.09
C VAL A 143 3.06 -36.56 -6.11
N HIS A 144 4.33 -36.96 -6.20
CA HIS A 144 4.94 -37.92 -5.28
C HIS A 144 5.56 -37.20 -4.08
N GLY A 145 5.46 -37.80 -2.89
CA GLY A 145 5.97 -37.22 -1.64
C GLY A 145 4.96 -37.31 -0.50
N THR A 146 5.25 -36.63 0.61
CA THR A 146 4.36 -36.55 1.77
C THR A 146 3.10 -35.76 1.44
N VAL A 147 2.01 -35.95 2.20
CA VAL A 147 0.73 -35.24 1.99
C VAL A 147 0.94 -33.72 1.92
N LEU A 148 1.73 -33.16 2.84
CA LEU A 148 2.04 -31.74 2.87
C LEU A 148 2.85 -31.31 1.64
N TYR A 149 3.83 -32.11 1.22
CA TYR A 149 4.61 -31.84 0.01
C TYR A 149 3.72 -31.83 -1.25
N LYS A 150 2.77 -32.76 -1.35
CA LYS A 150 1.80 -32.81 -2.46
C LYS A 150 0.94 -31.55 -2.49
N LEU A 151 0.39 -31.14 -1.35
CA LEU A 151 -0.42 -29.93 -1.24
C LEU A 151 0.37 -28.67 -1.61
N CYS A 152 1.55 -28.48 -1.01
CA CYS A 152 2.41 -27.33 -1.28
C CYS A 152 2.83 -27.25 -2.74
N SER A 153 3.15 -28.39 -3.36
CA SER A 153 3.55 -28.46 -4.78
C SER A 153 2.39 -28.06 -5.70
N LYS A 154 1.18 -28.58 -5.45
CA LYS A 154 -0.01 -28.23 -6.23
C LYS A 154 -0.33 -26.73 -6.14
N LEU A 155 -0.31 -26.17 -4.93
CA LEU A 155 -0.55 -24.74 -4.71
C LEU A 155 0.52 -23.87 -5.39
N ARG A 156 1.79 -24.29 -5.33
CA ARG A 156 2.90 -23.59 -5.98
C ARG A 156 2.76 -23.60 -7.51
N ASN A 157 2.43 -24.75 -8.09
CA ASN A 157 2.23 -24.90 -9.53
C ASN A 157 1.03 -24.09 -10.02
N LEU A 158 -0.09 -24.15 -9.28
CA LEU A 158 -1.29 -23.36 -9.57
C LEU A 158 -1.00 -21.85 -9.51
N LYS A 159 -0.25 -21.39 -8.50
CA LYS A 159 0.18 -19.98 -8.38
C LYS A 159 0.95 -19.51 -9.61
N GLN A 160 1.84 -20.33 -10.16
CA GLN A 160 2.59 -19.96 -11.37
C GLN A 160 1.67 -19.83 -12.59
N ALA A 161 0.74 -20.78 -12.76
CA ALA A 161 -0.18 -20.75 -13.89
C ALA A 161 -1.17 -19.58 -13.83
N LEU A 162 -1.67 -19.24 -12.64
CA LEU A 162 -2.55 -18.08 -12.45
C LEU A 162 -1.83 -16.76 -12.69
N LYS A 163 -0.53 -16.66 -12.39
CA LYS A 163 0.27 -15.48 -12.78
C LYS A 163 0.33 -15.32 -14.30
N THR A 164 0.51 -16.42 -15.04
CA THR A 164 0.50 -16.38 -16.50
C THR A 164 -0.88 -15.99 -17.03
N LEU A 165 -1.96 -16.49 -16.45
CA LEU A 165 -3.32 -16.13 -16.83
C LEU A 165 -3.58 -14.62 -16.61
N ASN A 166 -3.14 -14.10 -15.46
CA ASN A 166 -3.27 -12.67 -15.13
C ASN A 166 -2.51 -11.74 -16.08
N ASN A 167 -1.44 -12.21 -16.72
CA ASN A 167 -0.66 -11.42 -17.68
C ASN A 167 -1.19 -11.49 -19.12
N LYS A 168 -2.12 -12.42 -19.44
CA LYS A 168 -2.68 -12.56 -20.79
C LYS A 168 -3.82 -11.58 -21.09
N GLU A 169 -4.46 -11.02 -20.07
CA GLU A 169 -5.55 -10.05 -20.19
C GLU A 169 -5.06 -8.59 -20.09
N GLY A 170 -3.75 -8.39 -19.84
CA GLY A 170 -3.14 -7.07 -19.72
C GLY A 170 -2.65 -6.45 -21.03
N ASP A 171 -2.86 -7.12 -22.16
CA ASP A 171 -2.57 -6.66 -23.54
C ASP A 171 -3.86 -6.40 -24.31
#